data_AF-A0AA96S2F1-F1
#
_entry.id   AF-A0AA96S2F1-F1
#
_cell.length_a   1.000
_cell.length_b   1.000
_cell.length_c   1.000
_cell.angle_alpha   90.00
_cell.angle_beta   90.00
_cell.angle_gamma   90.00
#
_symmetry.space_group_name_H-M   'P 1'
#
loop_
_entity.id
_entity.type
_entity.pdbx_description
1 polymer ?
#
loop_
_entity_poly.entity_id
_entity_poly.type
_entity_poly.pdbx_seq_one_letter_code
_entity_poly.pdbx_strand_id
1 'polypeptide(L)'
;MKQNIENINKRGIDLRDLGIDAYAYDYSAIPDLLAIIQANNLTILGGDVFCYKNGQLTHTYDNWYYEKQDPTIDSSKSIFQTEKYISNYVKNYGEHYYFSIVLDNEEFHL
;
A
#
# COMPACT_ATOMS: atom_id res chain seq x y z
N MET A 1 7.66 13.03 13.66
CA MET A 1 7.44 11.78 12.90
C MET A 1 6.05 11.70 12.25
N LYS A 2 4.98 12.23 12.87
CA LYS A 2 3.60 12.17 12.32
C LYS A 2 3.30 12.99 11.04
N GLN A 3 4.04 14.07 10.76
CA GLN A 3 3.67 15.01 9.68
C GLN A 3 3.72 14.41 8.26
N ASN A 4 4.50 13.35 8.01
CA ASN A 4 4.61 12.77 6.66
C ASN A 4 3.47 11.77 6.36
N ILE A 5 2.92 11.12 7.38
CA ILE A 5 1.84 10.12 7.24
C ILE A 5 0.50 10.81 6.95
N GLU A 6 0.17 11.91 7.64
CA GLU A 6 -1.07 12.67 7.36
C GLU A 6 -1.14 13.23 5.94
N ASN A 7 0.01 13.56 5.34
CA ASN A 7 0.08 14.06 3.97
C ASN A 7 -0.07 12.94 2.92
N ILE A 8 0.33 11.70 3.25
CA ILE A 8 0.07 10.53 2.42
C ILE A 8 -1.43 10.29 2.31
N ASN A 9 -2.17 10.30 3.42
CA ASN A 9 -3.62 9.98 3.41
C ASN A 9 -4.41 10.91 2.50
N LYS A 10 -3.98 12.17 2.33
CA LYS A 10 -4.58 13.13 1.38
C LYS A 10 -4.40 12.77 -0.09
N ARG A 11 -3.47 11.86 -0.41
CA ARG A 11 -3.23 11.34 -1.77
C ARG A 11 -3.91 10.00 -2.02
N GLY A 12 -4.44 9.36 -0.98
CA GLY A 12 -5.16 8.10 -1.07
C GLY A 12 -6.67 8.30 -1.20
N ILE A 13 -7.34 7.28 -1.70
CA ILE A 13 -8.80 7.18 -1.71
C ILE A 13 -9.21 6.38 -0.48
N ASP A 14 -10.07 6.96 0.34
CA ASP A 14 -10.61 6.35 1.54
C ASP A 14 -11.49 5.13 1.21
N LEU A 15 -11.23 3.99 1.86
CA LEU A 15 -11.93 2.73 1.63
C LEU A 15 -13.04 2.46 2.64
N ARG A 16 -13.37 3.40 3.54
CA ARG A 16 -14.41 3.21 4.56
C ARG A 16 -15.79 2.95 3.96
N ASP A 17 -16.08 3.48 2.77
CA ASP A 17 -17.31 3.18 2.03
C ASP A 17 -17.41 1.70 1.60
N LEU A 18 -16.28 0.99 1.57
CA LEU A 18 -16.18 -0.46 1.34
C LEU A 18 -16.09 -1.27 2.65
N GLY A 19 -16.19 -0.60 3.81
CA GLY A 19 -16.04 -1.24 5.12
C GLY A 19 -14.59 -1.56 5.51
N ILE A 20 -13.61 -0.94 4.83
CA ILE A 20 -12.17 -1.16 5.05
C ILE A 20 -11.59 0.11 5.66
N ASP A 21 -10.93 -0.01 6.82
CA ASP A 21 -10.27 1.12 7.48
C ASP A 21 -8.84 1.31 6.94
N ALA A 22 -8.76 1.73 5.68
CA ALA A 22 -7.50 2.02 4.99
C ALA A 22 -7.71 2.99 3.81
N TYR A 23 -6.61 3.46 3.21
CA TYR A 23 -6.63 4.12 1.89
C TYR A 23 -6.03 3.23 0.79
N ALA A 24 -6.50 3.45 -0.44
CA ALA A 24 -5.87 2.94 -1.65
C ALA A 24 -5.18 4.06 -2.44
N TYR A 25 -3.99 3.79 -2.95
CA TYR A 25 -3.14 4.76 -3.64
C TYR A 25 -2.92 4.36 -5.10
N ASP A 26 -2.93 5.33 -6.01
CA ASP A 26 -2.50 5.08 -7.39
C ASP A 26 -0.98 4.91 -7.47
N TYR A 27 -0.52 4.34 -8.59
CA TYR A 27 0.91 4.02 -8.80
C TYR A 27 1.86 5.22 -8.62
N SER A 28 1.43 6.45 -8.95
CA SER A 28 2.28 7.64 -8.84
C SER A 28 2.59 8.05 -7.40
N ALA A 29 1.78 7.61 -6.43
CA ALA A 29 1.98 7.88 -5.01
C ALA A 29 2.85 6.81 -4.31
N ILE A 30 3.02 5.64 -4.92
CA ILE A 30 3.72 4.50 -4.31
C ILE A 30 5.19 4.80 -3.98
N PRO A 31 6.00 5.46 -4.84
CA PRO A 31 7.40 5.75 -4.49
C PRO A 31 7.55 6.59 -3.23
N ASP A 32 6.73 7.62 -3.06
CA ASP A 32 6.75 8.50 -1.89
C ASP A 32 6.28 7.76 -0.63
N LEU A 33 5.26 6.91 -0.78
CA LEU A 33 4.76 6.06 0.30
C LEU A 33 5.85 5.10 0.80
N LEU A 34 6.51 4.39 -0.11
CA LEU A 34 7.60 3.46 0.23
C LEU A 34 8.78 4.17 0.88
N ALA A 35 9.14 5.38 0.41
CA ALA A 35 10.21 6.17 1.02
C ALA A 35 9.87 6.56 2.48
N ILE A 36 8.61 6.91 2.76
CA ILE A 36 8.15 7.22 4.11
C ILE A 36 8.15 5.97 4.99
N ILE A 37 7.65 4.83 4.50
CA ILE A 37 7.69 3.55 5.22
C ILE A 37 9.14 3.18 5.57
N GLN A 38 10.06 3.30 4.61
CA GLN A 38 11.49 3.05 4.82
C GLN A 38 12.09 3.97 5.89
N ALA A 39 11.82 5.27 5.82
CA ALA A 39 12.35 6.26 6.76
C ALA A 39 11.87 6.02 8.21
N ASN A 40 10.74 5.35 8.38
CA ASN A 40 10.17 5.01 9.69
C ASN A 40 10.49 3.56 10.11
N ASN A 41 11.26 2.80 9.31
CA ASN A 41 11.60 1.39 9.54
C ASN A 41 10.35 0.51 9.77
N LEU A 42 9.30 0.76 9.00
CA LEU A 42 8.04 0.04 9.07
C LEU A 42 8.07 -1.17 8.12
N THR A 43 7.49 -2.28 8.56
CA THR A 43 7.36 -3.50 7.73
C THR A 43 6.00 -3.52 7.04
N ILE A 44 5.98 -3.81 5.75
CA ILE A 44 4.77 -4.04 4.97
C ILE A 44 4.40 -5.52 5.05
N LEU A 45 3.17 -5.84 5.45
CA LEU A 45 2.65 -7.21 5.50
C LEU A 45 1.98 -7.64 4.19
N GLY A 46 1.63 -6.69 3.33
CA GLY A 46 0.93 -6.97 2.09
C GLY A 46 0.07 -5.80 1.65
N GLY A 47 -0.95 -6.12 0.87
CA GLY A 47 -1.92 -5.15 0.39
C GLY A 47 -2.89 -5.76 -0.61
N ASP A 48 -3.95 -5.01 -0.88
CA ASP A 48 -5.01 -5.38 -1.80
C ASP A 48 -4.99 -4.49 -3.03
N VAL A 49 -5.52 -5.02 -4.13
CA VAL A 49 -5.65 -4.29 -5.40
C VAL A 49 -7.11 -3.93 -5.67
N PHE A 50 -7.29 -2.69 -6.11
CA PHE A 50 -8.57 -2.10 -6.42
C PHE A 50 -8.55 -1.48 -7.82
N CYS A 51 -9.73 -1.35 -8.42
CA CYS A 51 -9.93 -0.67 -9.69
C CYS A 51 -11.15 0.24 -9.62
N TYR A 52 -11.19 1.30 -10.44
CA TYR A 52 -12.41 2.08 -10.61
C TYR A 52 -13.37 1.38 -11.57
N LYS A 53 -14.59 1.11 -11.11
CA LYS A 53 -15.71 0.64 -11.94
C LYS A 53 -16.95 1.46 -11.61
N ASN A 54 -17.61 1.98 -12.65
CA ASN A 54 -18.86 2.75 -12.53
C ASN A 54 -18.77 3.93 -11.53
N GLY A 55 -17.62 4.60 -11.48
CA GLY A 55 -17.40 5.74 -10.58
C GLY A 55 -17.11 5.39 -9.13
N GLN A 56 -16.96 4.10 -8.79
CA GLN A 56 -16.60 3.64 -7.45
C GLN A 56 -15.36 2.74 -7.49
N LEU A 57 -14.55 2.81 -6.43
CA LEU A 57 -13.47 1.86 -6.22
C LEU A 57 -14.06 0.47 -5.91
N THR A 58 -13.57 -0.57 -6.57
CA THR A 58 -14.02 -1.95 -6.41
C THR A 58 -12.82 -2.87 -6.23
N HIS A 59 -12.91 -3.80 -5.29
CA HIS A 59 -11.91 -4.83 -5.06
C HIS A 59 -11.71 -5.70 -6.33
N THR A 60 -10.46 -5.99 -6.68
CA THR A 60 -10.16 -6.98 -7.74
C THR A 60 -10.04 -8.40 -7.19
N TYR A 61 -9.94 -8.51 -5.85
CA TYR A 61 -9.57 -9.73 -5.10
C TYR A 61 -8.13 -10.19 -5.30
N ASP A 62 -7.32 -9.44 -6.06
CA ASP A 62 -5.88 -9.65 -6.09
C ASP A 62 -5.24 -9.00 -4.86
N ASN A 63 -4.22 -9.65 -4.33
CA ASN A 63 -3.45 -9.18 -3.19
C ASN A 63 -2.02 -9.72 -3.26
N TRP A 64 -1.18 -9.23 -2.35
CA TRP A 64 0.10 -9.86 -2.03
C TRP A 64 0.29 -9.91 -0.53
N TYR A 65 1.16 -10.81 -0.10
CA TYR A 65 1.50 -11.01 1.29
C TYR A 65 3.01 -11.12 1.46
N TYR A 66 3.53 -10.52 2.52
CA TYR A 66 4.90 -10.64 2.99
C TYR A 66 4.91 -11.43 4.30
N GLU A 67 5.58 -12.57 4.28
CA GLU A 67 5.78 -13.38 5.48
C GLU A 67 6.96 -12.84 6.29
N LYS A 68 6.64 -12.33 7.48
CA LYS A 68 7.60 -11.77 8.43
C LYS A 68 8.57 -12.84 8.91
N GLN A 69 9.87 -12.53 8.92
CA GLN A 69 10.92 -13.49 9.28
C GLN A 69 11.84 -12.94 10.38
N ASP A 70 12.47 -11.80 10.14
CA ASP A 70 13.44 -11.18 11.02
C ASP A 70 13.26 -9.64 11.03
N PRO A 71 12.90 -9.05 12.19
CA PRO A 71 12.64 -7.61 12.30
C PRO A 71 13.78 -6.69 11.83
N THR A 72 15.01 -7.19 11.79
CA THR A 72 16.19 -6.40 11.38
C THR A 72 16.26 -6.19 9.87
N ILE A 73 15.61 -7.03 9.07
CA ILE A 73 15.65 -7.00 7.60
C ILE A 73 14.25 -6.92 6.97
N ASP A 74 13.20 -7.17 7.74
CA ASP A 74 11.83 -7.24 7.25
C ASP A 74 11.34 -5.92 6.63
N SER A 75 11.73 -4.77 7.18
CA SER A 75 11.40 -3.46 6.58
C SER A 75 11.90 -3.37 5.14
N SER A 76 13.20 -3.58 4.90
CA SER A 76 13.78 -3.46 3.55
C SER A 76 13.29 -4.55 2.59
N LYS A 77 13.12 -5.78 3.07
CA LYS A 77 12.64 -6.90 2.25
C LYS A 77 11.18 -6.74 1.84
N SER A 78 10.32 -6.32 2.76
CA SER A 78 8.90 -6.10 2.49
C SER A 78 8.68 -4.96 1.51
N ILE A 79 9.46 -3.88 1.59
CA ILE A 79 9.45 -2.78 0.62
C ILE A 79 9.85 -3.29 -0.77
N PHE A 80 10.95 -4.03 -0.88
CA PHE A 80 11.40 -4.60 -2.16
C PHE A 80 10.34 -5.52 -2.79
N GLN A 81 9.71 -6.39 -1.99
CA GLN A 81 8.66 -7.28 -2.49
C GLN A 81 7.42 -6.51 -2.93
N THR A 82 7.03 -5.48 -2.18
CA THR A 82 5.89 -4.62 -2.51
C THR A 82 6.13 -3.86 -3.81
N GLU A 83 7.29 -3.20 -3.96
CA GLU A 83 7.66 -2.50 -5.18
C GLU A 83 7.66 -3.45 -6.38
N LYS A 84 8.22 -4.66 -6.23
CA LYS A 84 8.24 -5.68 -7.27
C LYS A 84 6.83 -6.13 -7.66
N TYR A 85 5.94 -6.36 -6.70
CA TYR A 85 4.57 -6.77 -6.99
C TYR A 85 3.83 -5.67 -7.76
N ILE A 86 3.80 -4.45 -7.22
CA ILE A 86 3.08 -3.31 -7.81
C ILE A 86 3.61 -3.00 -9.21
N SER A 87 4.93 -2.94 -9.38
CA SER A 87 5.55 -2.66 -10.69
C SER A 87 5.21 -3.74 -11.72
N ASN A 88 5.20 -5.01 -11.33
CA ASN A 88 4.80 -6.10 -12.24
C ASN A 88 3.31 -6.05 -12.55
N TYR A 89 2.46 -5.73 -11.57
CA TYR A 89 1.03 -5.60 -11.76
C TYR A 89 0.71 -4.48 -12.76
N VAL A 90 1.28 -3.30 -12.55
CA VAL A 90 1.16 -2.15 -13.45
C VAL A 90 1.70 -2.45 -14.84
N LYS A 91 2.83 -3.14 -14.95
CA LYS A 91 3.38 -3.55 -16.26
C LYS A 91 2.44 -4.47 -17.02
N ASN A 92 1.74 -5.37 -16.34
CA ASN A 92 0.88 -6.38 -16.96
C ASN A 92 -0.54 -5.87 -17.26
N TYR A 93 -1.06 -4.97 -16.41
CA TYR A 93 -2.47 -4.56 -16.45
C TYR A 93 -2.68 -3.05 -16.65
N GLY A 94 -1.65 -2.22 -16.54
CA GLY A 94 -1.69 -0.76 -16.67
C GLY A 94 -1.76 0.00 -15.35
N GLU A 95 -1.67 1.33 -15.42
CA GLU A 95 -1.56 2.24 -14.25
C GLU A 95 -2.91 2.63 -13.61
N HIS A 96 -4.03 2.04 -14.05
CA HIS A 96 -5.39 2.40 -13.60
C HIS A 96 -5.86 1.66 -12.35
N TYR A 97 -4.94 1.00 -11.64
CA TYR A 97 -5.20 0.27 -10.40
C TYR A 97 -4.71 1.05 -9.19
N TYR A 98 -5.30 0.71 -8.05
CA TYR A 98 -5.01 1.32 -6.77
C TYR A 98 -4.62 0.24 -5.77
N PHE A 99 -3.75 0.58 -4.83
CA PHE A 99 -3.13 -0.37 -3.92
C PHE A 99 -3.31 0.11 -2.49
N SER A 100 -3.89 -0.73 -1.63
CA SER A 100 -3.79 -0.53 -0.18
C SER A 100 -2.47 -1.13 0.33
N ILE A 101 -1.97 -0.63 1.47
CA ILE A 101 -0.76 -1.17 2.11
C ILE A 101 -1.12 -1.54 3.54
N VAL A 102 -0.86 -2.80 3.91
CA VAL A 102 -1.00 -3.29 5.28
C VAL A 102 0.36 -3.21 5.96
N LEU A 103 0.44 -2.52 7.09
CA LEU A 103 1.65 -2.40 7.89
C LEU A 103 1.64 -3.33 9.10
N ASP A 104 2.82 -3.76 9.50
CA ASP A 104 3.10 -4.53 10.71
C ASP A 104 3.14 -3.60 11.94
N ASN A 105 2.03 -2.91 12.21
CA ASN A 105 1.89 -2.09 13.41
C ASN A 105 0.41 -1.83 13.74
N GLU A 106 0.05 -2.05 15.01
CA GLU A 106 -1.30 -1.76 15.53
C GLU A 106 -1.57 -0.25 15.73
N GLU A 107 -0.57 0.63 15.60
CA GLU A 107 -0.73 2.08 15.81
C GLU A 107 -0.94 2.92 14.53
N PHE A 108 -0.81 2.33 13.33
CA PHE A 108 -0.96 3.03 12.06
C PHE A 108 -1.96 2.32 11.16
N HIS A 109 -3.22 2.70 11.28
CA HIS A 109 -4.19 2.51 10.21
C HIS A 109 -3.86 3.59 9.16
N LEU A 110 -3.21 3.17 8.07
CA LEU A 110 -3.04 4.01 6.88
C LEU A 110 -4.38 4.07 6.18
#